data_AF-A0A9P8IQF5-F1
#
_entry.id   AF-A0A9P8IQF5-F1
#
_cell.length_a   1.000
_cell.length_b   1.000
_cell.length_c   1.000
_cell.angle_alpha   90.00
_cell.angle_beta   90.00
_cell.angle_gamma   90.00
#
_symmetry.space_group_name_H-M   'P 1'
#
loop_
_entity.id
_entity.type
_entity.pdbx_description
1 polymer ?
#
loop_
_entity_poly.entity_id
_entity_poly.type
_entity_poly.pdbx_seq_one_letter_code
_entity_poly.pdbx_strand_id
1 'polypeptide(L)'
;MVPEISQLVEARREEEKRGIIGTTAFQEQYDLLLMRLEGYNAFEEDTNGLCSREEQAAAVMIYQHGLIVYLQAAFFPDMLADPNLAAELDNRIEQTMGAFYSLFVSESPYRRMLLWPGTMMASVARRQEHIHVFRAGFIARASRTPGAVKMGARIVELLWSDPDSRAFGPRVIVSVYKLL
;
A
#
# COMPACT_ATOMS: atom_id res chain seq x y z
N MET A 1 3.83 -15.46 -0.67
CA MET A 1 2.97 -14.37 -0.16
C MET A 1 2.50 -13.41 -1.24
N VAL A 2 3.36 -12.61 -1.90
CA VAL A 2 2.91 -11.64 -2.92
C VAL A 2 2.06 -12.27 -4.05
N PRO A 3 2.43 -13.42 -4.65
CA PRO A 3 1.59 -14.05 -5.68
C PRO A 3 0.22 -14.50 -5.16
N GLU A 4 0.17 -15.04 -3.93
CA GLU A 4 -1.08 -15.49 -3.29
C GLU A 4 -2.03 -14.31 -3.03
N ILE A 5 -1.49 -13.19 -2.52
CA ILE A 5 -2.26 -11.95 -2.32
C ILE A 5 -2.79 -11.44 -3.66
N SER A 6 -1.94 -11.39 -4.68
CA SER A 6 -2.34 -10.93 -6.02
C SER A 6 -3.47 -11.78 -6.59
N GLN A 7 -3.37 -13.11 -6.49
CA GLN A 7 -4.40 -14.03 -6.95
C GLN A 7 -5.71 -13.85 -6.20
N LEU A 8 -5.67 -13.68 -4.88
CA LEU A 8 -6.86 -13.47 -4.05
C LEU A 8 -7.56 -12.16 -4.38
N VAL A 9 -6.79 -11.06 -4.52
CA VAL A 9 -7.33 -9.75 -4.89
C VAL A 9 -7.99 -9.80 -6.26
N GLU A 10 -7.38 -10.50 -7.22
CA GLU A 10 -7.97 -10.68 -8.56
C GLU A 10 -9.22 -11.55 -8.53
N ALA A 11 -9.23 -12.65 -7.78
CA ALA A 11 -10.42 -13.50 -7.62
C ALA A 11 -11.60 -12.71 -7.02
N ARG A 12 -11.33 -11.92 -5.97
CA ARG A 12 -12.34 -11.08 -5.33
C ARG A 12 -12.90 -10.00 -6.27
N ARG A 13 -12.06 -9.43 -7.14
CA ARG A 13 -12.53 -8.50 -8.18
C ARG A 13 -13.41 -9.16 -9.23
N GLU A 14 -13.08 -10.38 -9.65
CA GLU A 14 -13.90 -11.10 -10.62
C GLU A 14 -15.29 -11.46 -10.06
N GLU A 15 -15.39 -11.76 -8.76
CA GLU A 15 -16.69 -11.87 -8.08
C GLU A 15 -17.49 -10.56 -8.11
N GLU A 16 -16.85 -9.43 -7.83
CA GLU A 16 -17.50 -8.12 -7.87
C GLU A 16 -17.99 -7.75 -9.28
N LYS A 17 -17.21 -8.05 -10.32
CA LYS A 17 -17.64 -7.87 -11.73
C LYS A 17 -18.87 -8.69 -12.08
N ARG A 18 -19.06 -9.83 -11.42
CA ARG A 18 -20.25 -10.69 -11.54
C ARG A 18 -21.40 -10.23 -10.64
N GLY A 19 -21.23 -9.12 -9.91
CA GLY A 19 -22.23 -8.58 -8.98
C GLY A 19 -22.27 -9.27 -7.62
N ILE A 20 -21.28 -10.10 -7.30
CA ILE A 20 -21.24 -10.83 -6.03
C ILE A 20 -20.55 -9.98 -4.97
N ILE A 21 -21.36 -9.45 -4.05
CA ILE A 21 -20.93 -8.58 -2.93
C ILE A 21 -20.96 -9.39 -1.64
N GLY A 22 -19.86 -9.38 -0.87
CA GLY A 22 -19.84 -9.93 0.49
C GLY A 22 -19.83 -11.47 0.60
N THR A 23 -19.08 -12.14 -0.27
CA THR A 23 -18.94 -13.61 -0.25
C THR A 23 -17.94 -14.02 0.83
N THR A 24 -18.23 -15.09 1.57
CA THR A 24 -17.32 -15.69 2.55
C THR A 24 -16.35 -16.68 1.91
N ALA A 25 -16.44 -16.94 0.59
CA ALA A 25 -15.68 -17.98 -0.10
C ALA A 25 -14.16 -17.78 0.03
N PHE A 26 -13.74 -16.52 0.20
CA PHE A 26 -12.34 -16.11 0.32
C PHE A 26 -11.97 -15.59 1.71
N GLN A 27 -12.89 -15.62 2.68
CA GLN A 27 -12.67 -15.03 4.01
C GLN A 27 -11.54 -15.74 4.77
N GLU A 28 -11.54 -17.08 4.78
CA GLU A 28 -10.48 -17.86 5.45
C GLU A 28 -9.10 -17.60 4.83
N GLN A 29 -9.04 -17.46 3.51
CA GLN A 29 -7.78 -17.18 2.80
C GLN A 29 -7.30 -15.74 3.07
N TYR A 30 -8.24 -14.79 3.15
CA TYR A 30 -7.95 -13.42 3.56
C TYR A 30 -7.39 -13.37 4.98
N ASP A 31 -8.06 -14.00 5.95
CA ASP A 31 -7.64 -14.00 7.36
C ASP A 31 -6.27 -14.67 7.53
N LEU A 32 -6.03 -15.78 6.82
CA LEU A 32 -4.74 -16.47 6.82
C LEU A 32 -3.60 -15.58 6.27
N LEU A 33 -3.85 -14.89 5.15
CA LEU A 33 -2.83 -14.02 4.55
C LEU A 33 -2.58 -12.78 5.39
N LEU A 34 -3.62 -12.20 5.99
CA LEU A 34 -3.49 -11.09 6.91
C LEU A 34 -2.67 -11.48 8.15
N MET A 35 -3.00 -12.61 8.79
CA MET A 35 -2.25 -13.13 9.93
C MET A 35 -0.76 -13.36 9.59
N ARG A 36 -0.47 -13.93 8.41
CA ARG A 36 0.90 -14.13 7.94
C ARG A 36 1.63 -12.83 7.67
N LEU A 37 0.95 -11.82 7.12
CA LEU A 37 1.51 -10.50 6.92
C LEU A 37 1.82 -9.87 8.28
N GLU A 38 0.90 -9.89 9.24
CA GLU A 38 1.09 -9.28 10.56
C GLU A 38 2.17 -9.97 11.39
N GLY A 39 2.30 -11.30 11.29
CA GLY A 39 3.32 -12.07 11.98
C GLY A 39 4.70 -12.08 11.31
N TYR A 40 4.87 -11.42 10.16
CA TYR A 40 6.15 -11.44 9.45
C TYR A 40 7.20 -10.58 10.19
N ASN A 41 8.33 -11.20 10.55
CA ASN A 41 9.43 -10.54 11.25
C ASN A 41 10.65 -10.37 10.32
N ALA A 42 10.91 -9.12 9.92
CA ALA A 42 12.03 -8.76 9.05
C ALA A 42 13.41 -9.07 9.65
N PHE A 43 13.52 -9.15 10.97
CA PHE A 43 14.80 -9.34 11.65
C PHE A 43 15.25 -10.79 11.70
N GLU A 44 14.39 -11.76 11.41
CA GLU A 44 14.76 -13.19 11.48
C GLU A 44 15.45 -13.70 10.19
N GLU A 45 15.32 -12.98 9.08
CA GLU A 45 15.95 -13.36 7.82
C GLU A 45 17.38 -12.79 7.71
N ASP A 46 18.37 -13.65 7.94
CA ASP A 46 19.77 -13.32 7.71
C ASP A 46 20.01 -13.10 6.22
N THR A 47 20.18 -11.84 5.86
CA THR A 47 20.28 -11.40 4.48
C THR A 47 21.61 -10.69 4.35
N ASN A 48 22.53 -11.35 3.64
CA ASN A 48 23.84 -10.82 3.24
C ASN A 48 23.69 -9.69 2.19
N GLY A 49 22.91 -8.67 2.53
CA GLY A 49 22.58 -7.53 1.68
C GLY A 49 23.64 -6.44 1.73
N LEU A 50 23.65 -5.58 0.70
CA LEU A 50 24.54 -4.42 0.60
C LEU A 50 24.07 -3.22 1.46
N CYS A 51 22.91 -3.30 2.10
CA CYS A 51 22.32 -2.24 2.92
C CYS A 51 22.36 -2.61 4.40
N SER A 52 22.19 -1.61 5.27
CA SER A 52 22.11 -1.89 6.70
C SER A 52 20.85 -2.72 7.01
N ARG A 53 20.94 -3.60 8.01
CA ARG A 53 19.81 -4.40 8.50
C ARG A 53 18.62 -3.52 8.91
N GLU A 54 18.89 -2.31 9.40
CA GLU A 54 17.89 -1.31 9.74
C GLU A 54 17.13 -0.80 8.51
N GLU A 55 17.84 -0.44 7.43
CA GLU A 55 17.19 -0.02 6.19
C GLU A 55 16.36 -1.13 5.57
N GLN A 56 16.86 -2.37 5.63
CA GLN A 56 16.11 -3.51 5.13
C GLN A 56 14.85 -3.78 5.95
N ALA A 57 14.95 -3.75 7.28
CA ALA A 57 13.79 -3.91 8.16
C ALA A 57 12.75 -2.83 7.93
N ALA A 58 13.19 -1.58 7.75
CA ALA A 58 12.30 -0.47 7.41
C ALA A 58 11.65 -0.64 6.02
N ALA A 59 12.39 -1.15 5.03
CA ALA A 59 11.85 -1.41 3.70
C ALA A 59 10.79 -2.52 3.72
N VAL A 60 11.07 -3.60 4.46
CA VAL A 60 10.14 -4.71 4.68
C VAL A 60 8.87 -4.23 5.38
N MET A 61 8.98 -3.44 6.44
CA MET A 61 7.83 -2.88 7.16
C MET A 61 6.92 -2.08 6.21
N ILE A 62 7.50 -1.21 5.37
CA ILE A 62 6.71 -0.46 4.38
C ILE A 62 6.00 -1.42 3.40
N TYR A 63 6.69 -2.43 2.90
CA TYR A 63 6.11 -3.41 1.99
C TYR A 63 4.98 -4.22 2.62
N GLN A 64 5.19 -4.69 3.84
CA GLN A 64 4.22 -5.43 4.64
C GLN A 64 2.95 -4.63 4.82
N HIS A 65 3.05 -3.38 5.27
CA HIS A 65 1.89 -2.49 5.44
C HIS A 65 1.21 -2.17 4.11
N GLY A 66 1.97 -1.90 3.05
CA GLY A 66 1.41 -1.66 1.71
C GLY A 66 0.65 -2.88 1.16
N LEU A 67 1.12 -4.10 1.44
CA LEU A 67 0.43 -5.34 1.07
C LEU A 67 -0.86 -5.55 1.87
N ILE A 68 -0.86 -5.22 3.16
CA ILE A 68 -2.07 -5.29 3.99
C ILE A 68 -3.13 -4.33 3.45
N VAL A 69 -2.76 -3.09 3.17
CA VAL A 69 -3.69 -2.10 2.57
C VAL A 69 -4.21 -2.57 1.21
N TYR A 70 -3.35 -3.14 0.37
CA TYR A 70 -3.75 -3.70 -0.92
C TYR A 70 -4.74 -4.87 -0.78
N LEU A 71 -4.51 -5.76 0.19
CA LEU A 71 -5.38 -6.89 0.48
C LEU A 71 -6.73 -6.43 1.04
N GLN A 72 -6.73 -5.57 2.06
CA GLN A 72 -7.94 -5.00 2.66
C GLN A 72 -8.81 -4.30 1.61
N ALA A 73 -8.20 -3.57 0.68
CA ALA A 73 -8.93 -2.89 -0.37
C ALA A 73 -9.74 -3.86 -1.26
N ALA A 74 -9.35 -5.12 -1.41
CA ALA A 74 -10.15 -6.08 -2.16
C ALA A 74 -11.42 -6.51 -1.42
N PHE A 75 -11.41 -6.52 -0.09
CA PHE A 75 -12.52 -7.02 0.74
C PHE A 75 -13.42 -5.90 1.25
N PHE A 76 -12.89 -4.68 1.36
CA PHE A 76 -13.61 -3.51 1.86
C PHE A 76 -13.68 -2.43 0.77
N PRO A 77 -14.78 -2.36 -0.01
CA PRO A 77 -14.91 -1.40 -1.10
C PRO A 77 -14.85 0.07 -0.67
N ASP A 78 -15.38 0.37 0.51
CA ASP A 78 -15.31 1.68 1.15
C ASP A 78 -14.56 1.56 2.47
N MET A 79 -13.24 1.45 2.39
CA MET A 79 -12.39 1.20 3.56
C MET A 79 -12.45 2.31 4.61
N LEU A 80 -12.85 3.51 4.21
CA LEU A 80 -12.89 4.68 5.07
C LEU A 80 -14.27 4.90 5.69
N ALA A 81 -15.31 4.19 5.24
CA ALA A 81 -16.63 4.23 5.84
C ALA A 81 -16.71 3.53 7.20
N ASP A 82 -15.89 2.48 7.43
CA ASP A 82 -15.77 1.84 8.74
C ASP A 82 -14.77 2.60 9.62
N PRO A 83 -15.19 3.24 10.73
CA PRO A 83 -14.29 3.99 11.60
C PRO A 83 -13.18 3.14 12.21
N ASN A 84 -13.41 1.84 12.44
CA ASN A 84 -12.40 0.96 13.03
C ASN A 84 -11.29 0.68 12.01
N LEU A 85 -11.68 0.34 10.76
CA LEU A 85 -10.73 0.14 9.67
C LEU A 85 -9.98 1.43 9.34
N ALA A 86 -10.67 2.58 9.31
CA ALA A 86 -10.03 3.87 9.09
C ALA A 86 -8.98 4.20 10.17
N ALA A 87 -9.28 3.92 11.44
CA ALA A 87 -8.33 4.11 12.54
C ALA A 87 -7.13 3.15 12.46
N GLU A 88 -7.37 1.90 12.05
CA GLU A 88 -6.32 0.91 11.80
C GLU A 88 -5.38 1.38 10.68
N LEU A 89 -5.93 1.86 9.57
CA LEU A 89 -5.16 2.40 8.44
C LEU A 89 -4.33 3.62 8.86
N ASP A 90 -4.91 4.55 9.61
CA ASP A 90 -4.19 5.72 10.13
C ASP A 90 -3.02 5.29 11.03
N ASN A 91 -3.21 4.29 11.90
CA ASN A 91 -2.15 3.74 12.75
C ASN A 91 -1.04 3.05 11.93
N ARG A 92 -1.41 2.29 10.90
CA ARG A 92 -0.44 1.67 9.97
C ARG A 92 0.39 2.71 9.23
N ILE A 93 -0.23 3.81 8.81
CA ILE A 93 0.48 4.93 8.19
C ILE A 93 1.47 5.53 9.20
N GLU A 94 1.02 5.85 10.41
CA GLU A 94 1.85 6.42 11.47
C GLU A 94 3.09 5.57 11.75
N GLN A 95 2.92 4.26 11.90
CA GLN A 95 4.02 3.31 12.16
C GLN A 95 5.08 3.30 11.03
N THR A 96 4.66 3.57 9.79
CA THR A 96 5.57 3.55 8.63
C THR A 96 6.21 4.91 8.34
N MET A 97 5.76 6.01 8.95
CA MET A 97 6.22 7.36 8.62
C MET A 97 7.73 7.55 8.83
N GLY A 98 8.27 7.06 9.94
CA GLY A 98 9.70 7.15 10.21
C GLY A 98 10.54 6.43 9.14
N ALA A 99 10.11 5.25 8.72
CA ALA A 99 10.75 4.47 7.66
C ALA A 99 10.58 5.11 6.28
N PHE A 100 9.41 5.69 5.98
CA PHE A 100 9.20 6.45 4.75
C PHE A 100 10.13 7.65 4.69
N TYR A 101 10.25 8.41 5.78
CA TYR A 101 11.16 9.53 5.80
C TYR A 101 12.62 9.07 5.60
N SER A 102 13.05 8.03 6.32
CA SER A 102 14.44 7.57 6.27
C SER A 102 14.83 6.92 4.94
N LEU A 103 13.96 6.15 4.30
CA LEU A 103 14.29 5.39 3.07
C LEU A 103 13.82 6.04 1.79
N PHE A 104 12.70 6.76 1.86
CA PHE A 104 12.01 7.24 0.68
C PHE A 104 12.46 8.65 0.33
N VAL A 105 12.71 9.49 1.33
CA VAL A 105 13.27 10.83 1.15
C VAL A 105 14.79 10.79 0.95
N SER A 106 15.51 9.82 1.52
CA SER A 106 16.97 9.66 1.35
C SER A 106 17.38 8.97 0.05
N GLU A 107 18.67 9.00 -0.31
CA GLU A 107 19.23 8.31 -1.49
C GLU A 107 19.30 6.76 -1.35
N SER A 108 18.48 6.15 -0.48
CA SER A 108 18.45 4.70 -0.27
C SER A 108 18.17 3.93 -1.58
N PRO A 109 18.85 2.80 -1.83
CA PRO A 109 18.61 1.99 -3.01
C PRO A 109 17.21 1.36 -3.04
N TYR A 110 16.55 1.21 -1.89
CA TYR A 110 15.20 0.67 -1.78
C TYR A 110 14.11 1.62 -2.28
N ARG A 111 14.40 2.92 -2.43
CA ARG A 111 13.42 3.94 -2.81
C ARG A 111 12.58 3.52 -4.04
N ARG A 112 13.19 2.95 -5.09
CA ARG A 112 12.44 2.53 -6.29
C ARG A 112 11.45 1.41 -6.02
N MET A 113 11.84 0.44 -5.18
CA MET A 113 10.98 -0.68 -4.80
C MET A 113 9.81 -0.19 -3.93
N LEU A 114 10.09 0.76 -3.03
CA LEU A 114 9.12 1.28 -2.08
C LEU A 114 8.03 2.18 -2.70
N LEU A 115 8.12 2.52 -3.99
CA LEU A 115 7.12 3.39 -4.62
C LEU A 115 5.75 2.75 -4.76
N TRP A 116 5.69 1.46 -5.10
CA TRP A 116 4.41 0.75 -5.14
C TRP A 116 3.75 0.68 -3.75
N PRO A 117 4.39 0.16 -2.69
CA PRO A 117 3.76 0.12 -1.37
C PRO A 117 3.51 1.54 -0.81
N GLY A 118 4.38 2.51 -1.11
CA GLY A 118 4.13 3.92 -0.80
C GLY A 118 2.88 4.47 -1.45
N THR A 119 2.63 4.14 -2.73
CA THR A 119 1.39 4.54 -3.40
C THR A 119 0.15 3.92 -2.74
N MET A 120 0.22 2.65 -2.32
CA MET A 120 -0.88 1.98 -1.63
C MET A 120 -1.19 2.65 -0.29
N MET A 121 -0.18 2.92 0.53
CA MET A 121 -0.33 3.61 1.81
C MET A 121 -0.82 5.06 1.63
N ALA A 122 -0.26 5.78 0.67
CA ALA A 122 -0.61 7.17 0.38
C ALA A 122 -2.07 7.32 -0.09
N SER A 123 -2.61 6.31 -0.78
CA SER A 123 -3.98 6.30 -1.27
C SER A 123 -5.06 6.32 -0.20
N VAL A 124 -4.70 5.93 1.02
CA VAL A 124 -5.61 5.89 2.18
C VAL A 124 -5.28 6.98 3.21
N ALA A 125 -4.26 7.80 2.95
CA ALA A 125 -3.83 8.85 3.86
C ALA A 125 -4.78 10.06 3.82
N ARG A 126 -5.18 10.53 5.01
CA ARG A 126 -6.09 11.69 5.19
C ARG A 126 -5.46 12.85 5.95
N ARG A 127 -4.50 12.57 6.84
CA ARG A 127 -3.84 13.60 7.65
C ARG A 127 -2.86 14.38 6.79
N GLN A 128 -2.92 15.71 6.87
CA GLN A 128 -2.08 16.59 6.05
C GLN A 128 -0.58 16.37 6.29
N GLU A 129 -0.19 16.03 7.52
CA GLU A 129 1.19 15.72 7.89
C GLU A 129 1.70 14.48 7.13
N HIS A 130 0.91 13.42 7.07
CA HIS A 130 1.22 12.19 6.33
C HIS A 130 1.29 12.43 4.82
N ILE A 131 0.30 13.17 4.30
CA ILE A 131 0.23 13.57 2.88
C ILE A 131 1.49 14.34 2.48
N HIS A 132 1.95 15.27 3.32
CA HIS A 132 3.16 16.05 3.05
C HIS A 132 4.39 15.16 2.88
N VAL A 133 4.57 14.16 3.75
CA VAL A 133 5.70 13.20 3.67
C VAL A 133 5.64 12.37 2.39
N PHE A 134 4.47 11.81 2.06
CA PHE A 134 4.30 11.04 0.82
C PHE A 134 4.57 11.89 -0.43
N ARG A 135 4.03 13.10 -0.47
CA ARG A 135 4.26 14.06 -1.56
C ARG A 135 5.74 14.38 -1.73
N ALA A 136 6.45 14.70 -0.64
CA ALA A 136 7.88 14.96 -0.69
C ALA A 136 8.66 13.75 -1.26
N GLY A 137 8.29 12.54 -0.83
CA GLY A 137 8.86 11.29 -1.33
C GLY A 137 8.63 11.04 -2.83
N PHE A 138 7.41 11.28 -3.33
CA PHE A 138 7.09 11.07 -4.75
C PHE A 138 7.73 12.11 -5.68
N ILE A 139 7.81 13.38 -5.24
CA ILE A 139 8.35 14.48 -6.05
C ILE A 139 9.87 14.38 -6.17
N ALA A 140 10.57 13.98 -5.10
CA ALA A 140 12.01 14.13 -4.95
C ALA A 140 12.84 13.67 -6.17
N ARG A 141 12.44 12.59 -6.90
CA ARG A 141 13.11 12.16 -8.14
C ARG A 141 12.18 11.53 -9.19
N ALA A 142 11.00 12.12 -9.39
CA ALA A 142 10.02 11.67 -10.36
C ALA A 142 10.65 11.29 -11.72
N SER A 143 11.67 12.00 -12.23
CA SER A 143 12.28 11.75 -13.55
C SER A 143 12.75 10.31 -13.81
N ARG A 144 13.29 9.58 -12.82
CA ARG A 144 13.88 8.22 -12.98
C ARG A 144 12.95 7.06 -12.62
N THR A 145 11.69 7.34 -12.29
CA THR A 145 10.69 6.36 -11.87
C THR A 145 9.99 5.71 -13.08
N PRO A 146 9.70 4.39 -13.06
CA PRO A 146 8.89 3.74 -14.09
C PRO A 146 7.54 4.44 -14.33
N GLY A 147 7.08 4.48 -15.58
CA GLY A 147 5.90 5.26 -15.99
C GLY A 147 4.62 4.93 -15.23
N ALA A 148 4.35 3.64 -15.03
CA ALA A 148 3.22 3.16 -14.25
C ALA A 148 3.22 3.75 -12.82
N VAL A 149 4.38 3.73 -12.17
CA VAL A 149 4.53 4.21 -10.79
C VAL A 149 4.38 5.73 -10.69
N LYS A 150 4.86 6.48 -11.70
CA LYS A 150 4.58 7.92 -11.82
C LYS A 150 3.08 8.18 -11.92
N MET A 151 2.36 7.33 -12.66
CA MET A 151 0.91 7.44 -12.79
C MET A 151 0.21 7.19 -11.45
N GLY A 152 0.62 6.14 -10.71
CA GLY A 152 0.13 5.89 -9.36
C GLY A 152 0.29 7.07 -8.41
N ALA A 153 1.50 7.64 -8.34
CA ALA A 153 1.75 8.84 -7.53
C ALA A 153 0.90 10.04 -7.98
N ARG A 154 0.72 10.23 -9.29
CA ARG A 154 -0.14 11.30 -9.82
C ARG A 154 -1.61 11.09 -9.50
N ILE A 155 -2.10 9.85 -9.54
CA ILE A 155 -3.47 9.53 -9.13
C ILE A 155 -3.65 9.86 -7.65
N VAL A 156 -2.71 9.46 -6.80
CA VAL A 156 -2.75 9.78 -5.36
C VAL A 156 -2.82 11.30 -5.12
N GLU A 157 -2.07 12.11 -5.88
CA GLU A 157 -2.17 13.58 -5.81
C GLU A 157 -3.58 14.10 -6.17
N LEU A 158 -4.23 13.48 -7.15
CA LEU A 158 -5.62 13.79 -7.49
C LEU A 158 -6.58 13.34 -6.38
N LEU A 159 -6.36 12.15 -5.79
CA LEU A 159 -7.18 11.62 -4.69
C LEU A 159 -7.17 12.53 -3.47
N TRP A 160 -6.01 13.06 -3.08
CA TRP A 160 -5.93 13.99 -1.95
C TRP A 160 -6.66 15.32 -2.18
N SER A 161 -7.00 15.63 -3.42
CA SER A 161 -7.78 16.81 -3.80
C SER A 161 -9.26 16.47 -4.06
N ASP A 162 -9.65 15.20 -3.99
CA ASP A 162 -11.01 14.73 -4.28
C ASP A 162 -11.92 14.88 -3.04
N PRO A 163 -13.09 15.52 -3.17
CA PRO A 163 -14.03 15.65 -2.06
C PRO A 163 -14.77 14.35 -1.71
N ASP A 164 -14.77 13.33 -2.58
CA ASP A 164 -15.42 12.04 -2.35
C ASP A 164 -14.48 11.06 -1.64
N SER A 165 -14.83 10.66 -0.42
CA SER A 165 -14.05 9.69 0.36
C SER A 165 -13.95 8.31 -0.30
N ARG A 166 -14.87 7.97 -1.22
CA ARG A 166 -14.85 6.71 -1.96
C ARG A 166 -13.80 6.66 -3.05
N ALA A 167 -13.23 7.80 -3.42
CA ALA A 167 -12.11 7.86 -4.35
C ALA A 167 -10.82 7.32 -3.72
N PHE A 168 -10.72 7.33 -2.38
CA PHE A 168 -9.53 6.91 -1.66
C PHE A 168 -9.35 5.39 -1.71
N GLY A 169 -8.08 4.99 -1.75
CA GLY A 169 -7.65 3.60 -1.61
C GLY A 169 -7.09 2.95 -2.88
N PRO A 170 -6.50 1.75 -2.73
CA PRO A 170 -5.83 1.02 -3.81
C PRO A 170 -6.68 0.71 -5.05
N ARG A 171 -8.00 0.65 -4.92
CA ARG A 171 -8.91 0.25 -6.02
C ARG A 171 -8.82 1.19 -7.22
N VAL A 172 -8.84 2.50 -6.97
CA VAL A 172 -8.76 3.52 -8.03
C VAL A 172 -7.40 3.44 -8.73
N ILE A 173 -6.34 3.26 -7.94
CA ILE A 173 -4.97 3.17 -8.45
C ILE A 173 -4.76 1.93 -9.32
N VAL A 174 -5.22 0.76 -8.87
CA VAL A 174 -5.00 -0.50 -9.60
C VAL A 174 -5.85 -0.61 -10.86
N SER A 175 -7.02 0.03 -10.88
CA SER A 175 -7.83 0.16 -12.09
C SER A 175 -7.08 0.93 -13.18
N VAL A 176 -6.30 1.95 -12.82
CA VAL A 176 -5.49 2.71 -13.79
C VAL A 176 -4.24 1.94 -14.22
N TYR A 177 -3.62 1.18 -13.32
CA TYR A 177 -2.45 0.36 -13.66
C TYR A 177 -2.73 -0.72 -14.74
N LYS A 178 -3.98 -1.16 -14.91
CA LYS A 178 -4.37 -2.13 -15.96
C LYS A 178 -4.74 -1.50 -17.30
N LEU A 179 -4.88 -0.17 -17.36
CA LEU A 179 -5.15 0.58 -18.60
C LEU A 179 -3.86 1.00 -19.33
N LEU A 180 -2.69 0.67 -18.76
CA LEU A 180 -1.35 0.91 -19.30
C LEU A 180 -0.69 -0.41 -19.69
#